data_AF-A0A1G5IX99-F1
#
_entry.id   AF-A0A1G5IX99-F1
#
_cell.length_a   1.000
_cell.length_b   1.000
_cell.length_c   1.000
_cell.angle_alpha   90.00
_cell.angle_beta   90.00
_cell.angle_gamma   90.00
#
_symmetry.space_group_name_H-M   'P 1'
#
loop_
_entity.id
_entity.type
_entity.pdbx_description
1 polymer ?
#
loop_
_entity_poly.entity_id
_entity_poly.type
_entity_poly.pdbx_seq_one_letter_code
_entity_poly.pdbx_strand_id
1 'polypeptide(L)'
;MLTREQQTILELLKEIDTICRKNKITYFLSPYFTLCAVTGRSFPKNPTSGAVYMKTGDMERFKNVFEEEPELRRALESMDNNKRFPGFHLRYINKDTLFYKLDDYGKYQYPGIAINIMPLQCEYGPKRKYLWNRMLEDGWKKICAKNGRWKTKRDFACICMVRFLSLCGREWLGKRIFRDLIHQPQENAKTYVVRFLNNNFYYPASIFETPQEVELEGERFFVPGNTDKYLQIAYGKKYKNKAPENYRQPPTVMCSALIPCEEFMKQSKELKRLAASRKKRAKHRRFEMGYKEYFNQCWDYAKFCGKKYTCARAYRQKGDYIRNLYKNADYMELEKTFSAYTSMMNKCLKYDEIFEADPEILDLYMKYLEKTGRISFLEKVKKYV
;
A
#
# COMPACT_ATOMS: atom_id res chain seq x y z
N MET A 1 -5.80 -6.67 31.14
CA MET A 1 -7.09 -5.95 31.19
C MET A 1 -7.21 -5.13 29.91
N LEU A 2 -8.32 -5.28 29.19
CA LEU A 2 -8.59 -4.56 27.94
C LEU A 2 -8.94 -3.09 28.21
N THR A 3 -8.54 -2.18 27.33
CA THR A 3 -9.04 -0.80 27.35
C THR A 3 -10.50 -0.75 26.90
N ARG A 4 -11.18 0.37 27.14
CA ARG A 4 -12.60 0.55 26.71
C ARG A 4 -12.76 0.39 25.20
N GLU A 5 -11.83 0.92 24.41
CA GLU A 5 -11.84 0.79 22.96
C GLU A 5 -11.66 -0.66 22.51
N GLN A 6 -10.79 -1.41 23.20
CA GLN A 6 -10.58 -2.84 22.93
C GLN A 6 -11.82 -3.66 23.31
N GLN A 7 -12.49 -3.32 24.41
CA GLN A 7 -13.76 -3.93 24.82
C GLN A 7 -14.85 -3.68 23.76
N THR A 8 -14.98 -2.47 23.23
CA THR A 8 -15.92 -2.18 22.13
C THR A 8 -15.64 -3.04 20.89
N ILE A 9 -14.37 -3.26 20.54
CA ILE A 9 -14.00 -4.11 19.40
C ILE A 9 -14.41 -5.56 19.66
N LEU A 10 -14.17 -6.07 20.88
CA LEU A 10 -14.57 -7.41 21.28
C LEU A 10 -16.10 -7.57 21.28
N GLU A 11 -16.85 -6.58 21.79
CA GLU A 11 -18.31 -6.53 21.75
C GLU A 11 -18.85 -6.63 20.32
N LEU A 12 -18.32 -5.80 19.40
CA LEU A 12 -18.70 -5.86 17.99
C LEU A 12 -18.36 -7.21 17.33
N LEU A 13 -17.26 -7.86 17.72
CA LEU A 13 -16.92 -9.20 17.23
C LEU A 13 -17.93 -10.25 17.75
N LYS A 14 -18.34 -10.17 19.01
CA LYS A 14 -19.34 -11.07 19.61
C LYS A 14 -20.70 -10.92 18.95
N GLU A 15 -21.11 -9.70 18.64
CA GLU A 15 -22.35 -9.43 17.92
C GLU A 15 -22.32 -10.03 16.50
N ILE A 16 -21.22 -9.80 15.77
CA ILE A 16 -21.02 -10.42 14.44
C ILE A 16 -21.08 -11.95 14.54
N ASP A 17 -20.40 -12.55 15.52
CA ASP A 17 -20.42 -14.01 15.73
C ASP A 17 -21.85 -14.51 16.01
N THR A 18 -22.59 -13.83 16.87
CA THR A 18 -23.98 -14.17 17.22
C THR A 18 -24.89 -14.11 15.99
N ILE A 19 -24.83 -13.02 15.22
CA ILE A 19 -25.58 -12.85 13.97
C ILE A 19 -25.21 -13.97 12.98
N CYS A 20 -23.92 -14.25 12.85
CA CYS A 20 -23.44 -15.26 11.91
C CYS A 20 -23.88 -16.67 12.29
N ARG A 21 -23.78 -17.05 13.56
CA ARG A 21 -24.21 -18.37 14.06
C ARG A 21 -25.73 -18.54 13.93
N LYS A 22 -26.53 -17.55 14.35
CA LYS A 22 -28.01 -17.54 14.21
C LYS A 22 -28.44 -17.80 12.77
N ASN A 23 -27.73 -17.20 11.81
CA ASN A 23 -28.10 -17.22 10.40
C ASN A 23 -27.27 -18.19 9.56
N LYS A 24 -26.43 -19.05 10.15
CA LYS A 24 -25.54 -19.98 9.42
C LYS A 24 -24.68 -19.27 8.36
N ILE A 25 -24.14 -18.11 8.70
CA ILE A 25 -23.20 -17.33 7.86
C ILE A 25 -21.78 -17.69 8.29
N THR A 26 -20.94 -18.07 7.33
CA THR A 26 -19.55 -18.41 7.65
C THR A 26 -18.68 -17.16 7.63
N TYR A 27 -17.91 -16.97 8.70
CA TYR A 27 -16.90 -15.92 8.79
C TYR A 27 -15.60 -16.47 9.37
N PHE A 28 -14.51 -15.73 9.19
CA PHE A 28 -13.20 -16.07 9.76
C PHE A 28 -12.56 -14.83 10.37
N LEU A 29 -11.88 -14.97 11.49
CA LEU A 29 -11.07 -13.88 12.03
C LEU A 29 -9.97 -13.48 11.04
N SER A 30 -9.64 -12.19 11.00
CA SER A 30 -8.49 -11.70 10.25
C SER A 30 -7.18 -12.33 10.74
N PRO A 31 -6.10 -12.29 9.96
CA PRO A 31 -4.81 -12.87 10.35
C PRO A 31 -4.29 -12.29 11.67
N TYR A 32 -4.63 -11.05 12.00
CA TYR A 32 -4.11 -10.41 13.20
C TYR A 32 -4.81 -10.91 14.47
N PHE A 33 -6.14 -11.02 14.47
CA PHE A 33 -6.85 -11.65 15.59
C PHE A 33 -6.52 -13.13 15.72
N THR A 34 -6.39 -13.83 14.59
CA THR A 34 -5.95 -15.23 14.57
C THR A 34 -4.55 -15.37 15.18
N LEU A 35 -3.63 -14.45 14.88
CA LEU A 35 -2.31 -14.42 15.49
C LEU A 35 -2.40 -14.23 17.00
N CYS A 36 -3.22 -13.30 17.48
CA CYS A 36 -3.43 -13.06 18.91
C CYS A 36 -3.95 -14.31 19.62
N ALA A 37 -5.01 -14.93 19.08
CA ALA A 37 -5.62 -16.14 19.63
C ALA A 37 -4.61 -17.31 19.71
N VAL A 38 -3.87 -17.58 18.64
CA VAL A 38 -3.00 -18.77 18.55
C VAL A 38 -1.69 -18.61 19.31
N THR A 39 -1.22 -17.39 19.52
CA THR A 39 0.08 -17.14 20.17
C THR A 39 -0.06 -16.56 21.59
N GLY A 40 -1.29 -16.38 22.09
CA GLY A 40 -1.55 -15.79 23.40
C GLY A 40 -1.09 -14.33 23.52
N ARG A 41 -0.96 -13.61 22.40
CA ARG A 41 -0.54 -12.20 22.42
C ARG A 41 -1.68 -11.32 22.90
N SER A 42 -1.30 -10.17 23.47
CA SER A 42 -2.25 -9.13 23.84
C SER A 42 -3.18 -8.77 22.68
N PHE A 43 -4.45 -8.52 22.99
CA PHE A 43 -5.43 -7.99 22.06
C PHE A 43 -4.91 -6.75 21.31
N PRO A 44 -5.28 -6.56 20.03
CA PRO A 44 -4.84 -5.42 19.22
C PRO A 44 -5.03 -4.07 19.91
N LYS A 45 -3.98 -3.24 19.88
CA LYS A 45 -4.03 -1.87 20.42
C LYS A 45 -4.60 -0.88 19.41
N ASN A 46 -4.41 -1.15 18.12
CA ASN A 46 -4.94 -0.29 17.07
C ASN A 46 -6.44 -0.54 16.87
N PRO A 47 -7.30 0.49 17.02
CA PRO A 47 -8.74 0.34 16.85
C PRO A 47 -9.18 -0.04 15.42
N THR A 48 -8.32 0.13 14.41
CA THR A 48 -8.62 -0.29 13.02
C THR A 48 -8.17 -1.69 12.68
N SER A 49 -7.54 -2.40 13.61
CA SER A 49 -7.12 -3.79 13.39
C SER A 49 -8.30 -4.76 13.38
N GLY A 50 -9.48 -4.28 13.79
CA GLY A 50 -10.76 -4.98 13.72
C GLY A 50 -11.14 -5.37 12.29
N ALA A 51 -10.95 -6.64 11.93
CA ALA A 51 -11.47 -7.20 10.69
C ALA A 51 -11.82 -8.69 10.80
N VAL A 52 -12.83 -9.09 10.04
CA VAL A 52 -13.24 -10.47 9.77
C VAL A 52 -13.35 -10.69 8.27
N TYR A 53 -13.18 -11.92 7.82
CA TYR A 53 -13.23 -12.32 6.42
C TYR A 53 -14.49 -13.13 6.16
N MET A 54 -15.18 -12.85 5.06
CA MET A 54 -16.37 -13.60 4.62
C MET A 54 -16.28 -13.87 3.11
N LYS A 55 -16.87 -14.98 2.66
CA LYS A 55 -17.15 -15.19 1.24
C LYS A 55 -18.12 -14.11 0.75
N THR A 56 -18.12 -13.77 -0.54
CA THR A 56 -18.95 -12.65 -1.02
C THR A 56 -20.44 -12.90 -0.85
N GLY A 57 -20.89 -14.15 -1.03
CA GLY A 57 -22.28 -14.55 -0.74
C GLY A 57 -22.64 -14.51 0.75
N ASP A 58 -21.72 -14.90 1.64
CA ASP A 58 -21.93 -14.78 3.10
C ASP A 58 -21.96 -13.31 3.55
N MET A 59 -21.13 -12.46 2.95
CA MET A 59 -21.13 -11.02 3.19
C MET A 59 -22.45 -10.37 2.73
N GLU A 60 -23.03 -10.83 1.62
CA GLU A 60 -24.37 -10.41 1.17
C GLU A 60 -25.46 -10.84 2.13
N ARG A 61 -25.44 -12.10 2.56
CA ARG A 61 -26.39 -12.61 3.57
C ARG A 61 -26.30 -11.81 4.87
N PHE A 62 -25.09 -11.48 5.32
CA PHE A 62 -24.88 -10.64 6.50
C PHE A 62 -25.50 -9.25 6.33
N LYS A 63 -25.27 -8.62 5.17
CA LYS A 63 -25.88 -7.32 4.84
C LYS A 63 -27.40 -7.39 4.90
N ASN A 64 -28.01 -8.41 4.29
CA ASN A 64 -29.46 -8.56 4.23
C ASN A 64 -30.05 -8.79 5.63
N VAL A 65 -29.44 -9.66 6.44
CA VAL A 65 -29.87 -9.89 7.84
C VAL A 65 -29.83 -8.60 8.66
N PHE A 66 -28.78 -7.78 8.50
CA PHE A 66 -28.69 -6.49 9.19
C PHE A 66 -29.77 -5.49 8.72
N GLU A 67 -30.15 -5.53 7.44
CA GLU A 67 -31.20 -4.68 6.88
C GLU A 67 -32.61 -5.10 7.34
N GLU A 68 -32.83 -6.39 7.61
CA GLU A 68 -34.08 -6.94 8.15
C GLU A 68 -34.24 -6.67 9.65
N GLU A 69 -33.17 -6.79 10.44
CA GLU A 69 -33.14 -6.56 11.89
C GLU A 69 -32.17 -5.40 12.25
N PRO A 70 -32.47 -4.14 11.87
CA PRO A 70 -31.54 -3.03 12.11
C PRO A 70 -31.47 -2.67 13.59
N GLU A 71 -30.27 -2.73 14.16
CA GLU A 71 -30.03 -2.27 15.53
C GLU A 71 -29.84 -0.76 15.61
N LEU A 72 -30.59 -0.11 16.51
CA LEU A 72 -30.62 1.35 16.64
C LEU A 72 -29.26 1.97 16.96
N ARG A 73 -28.35 1.24 17.63
CA ARG A 73 -27.01 1.70 18.03
C ARG A 73 -25.90 1.27 17.08
N ARG A 74 -26.24 0.53 16.03
CA ARG A 74 -25.29 0.04 15.04
C ARG A 74 -25.54 0.68 13.68
N ALA A 75 -24.52 0.64 12.84
CA ALA A 75 -24.63 1.00 11.44
C ALA A 75 -23.78 0.05 10.61
N LEU A 76 -24.28 -0.31 9.43
CA LEU A 76 -23.53 -1.05 8.43
C LEU A 76 -23.26 -0.13 7.26
N GLU A 77 -22.00 0.24 7.06
CA GLU A 77 -21.59 1.18 6.03
C GLU A 77 -20.81 0.47 4.91
N SER A 78 -21.10 0.83 3.65
CA SER A 78 -20.40 0.28 2.50
C SER A 78 -20.47 1.22 1.28
N MET A 79 -19.96 0.77 0.14
CA MET A 79 -20.13 1.48 -1.14
C MET A 79 -21.59 1.54 -1.60
N ASP A 80 -22.45 0.68 -1.08
CA ASP A 80 -23.87 0.61 -1.45
C ASP A 80 -24.65 1.81 -0.90
N ASN A 81 -24.41 2.17 0.36
CA ASN A 81 -25.12 3.27 1.03
C ASN A 81 -24.30 4.56 1.19
N ASN A 82 -22.98 4.53 0.92
CA ASN A 82 -22.14 5.71 0.95
C ASN A 82 -21.28 5.87 -0.32
N LYS A 83 -21.65 6.87 -1.14
CA LYS A 83 -20.96 7.24 -2.39
C LYS A 83 -19.49 7.64 -2.25
N ARG A 84 -19.00 7.89 -1.03
CA ARG A 84 -17.61 8.28 -0.75
C ARG A 84 -16.81 7.19 -0.02
N PHE A 85 -17.43 6.04 0.23
CA PHE A 85 -16.81 4.94 0.95
C PHE A 85 -15.59 4.38 0.17
N PRO A 86 -14.44 4.14 0.85
CA PRO A 86 -13.15 4.02 0.17
C PRO A 86 -12.79 2.64 -0.40
N GLY A 87 -13.70 1.65 -0.42
CA GLY A 87 -13.43 0.36 -1.08
C GLY A 87 -14.51 -0.69 -0.88
N PHE A 88 -14.33 -1.86 -1.50
CA PHE A 88 -15.27 -2.98 -1.44
C PHE A 88 -15.09 -3.81 -0.16
N HIS A 89 -15.87 -3.47 0.86
CA HIS A 89 -16.02 -4.17 2.15
C HIS A 89 -17.26 -3.61 2.86
N LEU A 90 -17.72 -4.29 3.91
CA LEU A 90 -18.68 -3.73 4.85
C LEU A 90 -17.96 -3.25 6.11
N ARG A 91 -18.54 -2.27 6.79
CA ARG A 91 -18.04 -1.75 8.05
C ARG A 91 -19.18 -1.75 9.05
N TYR A 92 -19.11 -2.64 10.03
CA TYR A 92 -20.09 -2.77 11.13
C TYR A 92 -19.64 -1.91 12.31
N ILE A 93 -20.44 -0.90 12.65
CA ILE A 93 -20.01 0.28 13.41
C ILE A 93 -20.83 0.42 14.68
N ASN A 94 -20.18 0.75 15.80
CA ASN A 94 -20.84 1.24 17.01
C ASN A 94 -21.02 2.77 16.94
N LYS A 95 -22.27 3.26 16.88
CA LYS A 95 -22.59 4.68 16.75
C LYS A 95 -22.32 5.50 18.02
N ASP A 96 -22.24 4.83 19.17
CA ASP A 96 -22.00 5.46 20.48
C ASP A 96 -20.51 5.70 20.75
N THR A 97 -19.65 5.39 19.78
CA THR A 97 -18.19 5.57 19.87
C THR A 97 -17.66 6.43 18.74
N LEU A 98 -16.43 6.90 18.89
CA LEU A 98 -15.72 7.75 17.94
C LEU A 98 -14.42 7.08 17.51
N PHE A 99 -14.24 6.98 16.21
CA PHE A 99 -12.97 6.74 15.55
C PHE A 99 -12.89 7.60 14.29
N TYR A 100 -12.35 8.81 14.44
CA TYR A 100 -12.28 9.80 13.39
C TYR A 100 -10.84 10.14 13.01
N LYS A 101 -10.53 10.01 11.72
CA LYS A 101 -9.26 10.51 11.15
C LYS A 101 -9.55 11.82 10.42
N LEU A 102 -8.83 12.89 10.76
CA LEU A 102 -8.96 14.20 10.08
C LEU A 102 -8.80 14.10 8.55
N ASP A 103 -8.02 13.12 8.11
CA ASP A 103 -7.71 12.86 6.71
C ASP A 103 -8.80 12.09 5.95
N ASP A 104 -9.78 11.56 6.67
CA ASP A 104 -10.92 10.81 6.14
C ASP A 104 -12.20 11.64 6.14
N TYR A 105 -12.12 12.97 6.30
CA TYR A 105 -13.27 13.85 6.27
C TYR A 105 -14.17 13.58 5.05
N GLY A 106 -15.43 13.25 5.33
CA GLY A 106 -16.46 12.98 4.33
C GLY A 106 -16.32 11.63 3.63
N LYS A 107 -15.40 10.74 4.02
CA LYS A 107 -15.33 9.36 3.49
C LYS A 107 -16.32 8.43 4.19
N TYR A 108 -16.50 8.62 5.49
CA TYR A 108 -17.41 7.83 6.32
C TYR A 108 -18.52 8.73 6.85
N GLN A 109 -19.75 8.23 6.80
CA GLN A 109 -20.93 8.84 7.39
C GLN A 109 -20.88 8.68 8.92
N TYR A 110 -20.49 7.50 9.40
CA TYR A 110 -20.41 7.17 10.82
C TYR A 110 -18.95 6.86 11.22
N PRO A 111 -18.16 7.85 11.67
CA PRO A 111 -16.79 7.61 12.09
C PRO A 111 -16.74 7.04 13.51
N GLY A 112 -17.36 5.88 13.76
CA GLY A 112 -17.29 5.14 15.03
C GLY A 112 -16.26 4.01 15.02
N ILE A 113 -16.00 3.39 16.18
CA ILE A 113 -15.22 2.14 16.25
C ILE A 113 -15.98 1.06 15.48
N ALA A 114 -15.27 0.27 14.68
CA ALA A 114 -15.89 -0.63 13.73
C ALA A 114 -15.04 -1.87 13.44
N ILE A 115 -15.72 -2.96 13.08
CA ILE A 115 -15.12 -4.15 12.48
C ILE A 115 -15.32 -4.09 10.97
N ASN A 116 -14.23 -4.24 10.22
CA ASN A 116 -14.30 -4.34 8.76
C ASN A 116 -14.57 -5.79 8.35
N ILE A 117 -15.64 -6.02 7.60
CA ILE A 117 -15.94 -7.32 7.00
C ILE A 117 -15.35 -7.31 5.60
N MET A 118 -14.21 -7.96 5.45
CA MET A 118 -13.45 -7.99 4.21
C MET A 118 -13.90 -9.19 3.35
N PRO A 119 -14.20 -8.98 2.06
CA PRO A 119 -14.60 -10.05 1.17
C PRO A 119 -13.40 -10.91 0.77
N LEU A 120 -13.56 -12.23 0.83
CA LEU A 120 -12.74 -13.23 0.18
C LEU A 120 -13.13 -13.25 -1.29
N GLN A 121 -12.52 -12.41 -2.12
CA GLN A 121 -12.79 -12.38 -3.56
C GLN A 121 -12.07 -13.54 -4.25
N CYS A 122 -12.50 -13.95 -5.43
CA CYS A 122 -11.78 -14.93 -6.24
C CYS A 122 -11.70 -14.45 -7.69
N GLU A 123 -10.90 -15.13 -8.50
CA GLU A 123 -11.01 -14.98 -9.95
C GLU A 123 -12.24 -15.77 -10.43
N TYR A 124 -12.97 -15.23 -11.41
CA TYR A 124 -14.22 -15.82 -11.85
C TYR A 124 -14.53 -15.50 -13.31
N GLY A 125 -15.35 -16.37 -13.93
CA GLY A 125 -16.04 -16.14 -15.20
C GLY A 125 -15.16 -15.61 -16.34
N PRO A 126 -15.75 -14.98 -17.38
CA PRO A 126 -14.97 -14.49 -18.52
C PRO A 126 -13.89 -13.51 -18.05
N LYS A 127 -12.62 -13.78 -18.39
CA LYS A 127 -11.47 -12.96 -17.98
C LYS A 127 -11.69 -11.46 -18.19
N ARG A 128 -12.37 -11.08 -19.29
CA ARG A 128 -12.72 -9.69 -19.59
C ARG A 128 -13.61 -9.05 -18.52
N LYS A 129 -14.66 -9.73 -18.05
CA LYS A 129 -15.57 -9.21 -17.01
C LYS A 129 -14.85 -9.06 -15.67
N TYR A 130 -14.04 -10.04 -15.29
CA TYR A 130 -13.20 -9.96 -14.09
C TYR A 130 -12.22 -8.78 -14.16
N LEU A 131 -11.47 -8.65 -15.27
CA LEU A 131 -10.51 -7.55 -15.46
C LEU A 131 -11.21 -6.19 -15.46
N TRP A 132 -12.38 -6.08 -16.08
CA TRP A 132 -13.20 -4.87 -16.07
C TRP A 132 -13.60 -4.46 -14.64
N ASN A 133 -14.16 -5.39 -13.87
CA ASN A 133 -14.57 -5.13 -12.49
C ASN A 133 -13.37 -4.81 -11.59
N ARG A 134 -12.22 -5.44 -11.82
CA ARG A 134 -10.96 -5.10 -11.13
C ARG A 134 -10.47 -3.70 -11.46
N MET A 135 -10.55 -3.26 -12.71
CA MET A 135 -10.20 -1.89 -13.09
C MET A 135 -11.13 -0.86 -12.44
N LEU A 136 -12.44 -1.14 -12.39
CA LEU A 136 -13.42 -0.30 -11.70
C LEU A 136 -13.15 -0.23 -10.19
N GLU A 137 -12.92 -1.36 -9.54
CA GLU A 137 -12.60 -1.44 -8.11
C GLU A 137 -11.30 -0.67 -7.78
N ASP A 138 -10.22 -0.91 -8.54
CA ASP A 138 -8.94 -0.24 -8.35
C ASP A 138 -9.04 1.28 -8.62
N GLY A 139 -9.79 1.68 -9.65
CA GLY A 139 -10.06 3.07 -9.98
C GLY A 139 -10.88 3.78 -8.89
N TRP A 140 -11.92 3.13 -8.39
CA TRP A 140 -12.76 3.62 -7.28
C TRP A 140 -11.94 3.82 -6.00
N LYS A 141 -11.18 2.79 -5.60
CA LYS A 141 -10.28 2.84 -4.45
C LYS A 141 -9.32 4.03 -4.58
N LYS A 142 -8.74 4.28 -5.75
CA LYS A 142 -7.78 5.39 -5.98
C LYS A 142 -8.42 6.77 -5.98
N ILE A 143 -9.66 6.90 -6.45
CA ILE A 143 -10.41 8.17 -6.40
C ILE A 143 -10.82 8.50 -4.96
N CYS A 144 -11.19 7.49 -4.17
CA CYS A 144 -11.57 7.67 -2.77
C CYS A 144 -10.36 7.76 -1.83
N ALA A 145 -9.22 7.17 -2.21
CA ALA A 145 -7.97 7.26 -1.46
C ALA A 145 -7.29 8.63 -1.64
N LYS A 146 -6.60 9.08 -0.58
CA LYS A 146 -5.84 10.34 -0.59
C LYS A 146 -4.66 10.35 -1.59
N ASN A 147 -4.16 9.16 -1.94
CA ASN A 147 -3.00 8.96 -2.80
C ASN A 147 -3.41 8.73 -4.25
N GLY A 148 -4.26 9.61 -4.80
CA GLY A 148 -4.62 9.64 -6.23
C GLY A 148 -3.43 10.00 -7.16
N ARG A 149 -2.19 9.69 -6.76
CA ARG A 149 -1.03 9.70 -7.65
C ARG A 149 -1.17 8.49 -8.56
N TRP A 150 -1.36 8.73 -9.86
CA TRP A 150 -1.08 7.73 -10.87
C TRP A 150 0.42 7.44 -10.83
N LYS A 151 0.81 6.24 -10.39
CA LYS A 151 2.22 5.82 -10.46
C LYS A 151 2.54 5.15 -11.79
N THR A 152 1.52 4.64 -12.46
CA THR A 152 1.64 3.85 -13.70
C THR A 152 0.61 4.31 -14.73
N LYS A 153 0.84 3.98 -16.01
CA LYS A 153 -0.14 4.21 -17.09
C LYS A 153 -1.49 3.52 -16.80
N ARG A 154 -1.45 2.32 -16.20
CA ARG A 154 -2.66 1.57 -15.79
C ARG A 154 -3.46 2.34 -14.73
N ASP A 155 -2.78 2.94 -13.77
CA ASP A 155 -3.42 3.72 -12.71
C ASP A 155 -4.17 4.92 -13.28
N PHE A 156 -3.53 5.62 -14.22
CA PHE A 156 -4.14 6.71 -14.95
C PHE A 156 -5.42 6.26 -15.67
N ALA A 157 -5.35 5.16 -16.43
CA ALA A 157 -6.51 4.61 -17.13
C ALA A 157 -7.67 4.26 -16.18
N CYS A 158 -7.40 3.58 -15.07
CA CYS A 158 -8.43 3.20 -14.09
C CYS A 158 -9.08 4.45 -13.45
N ILE A 159 -8.28 5.45 -13.09
CA ILE A 159 -8.78 6.70 -12.49
C ILE A 159 -9.63 7.48 -13.50
N CYS A 160 -9.13 7.66 -14.72
CA CYS A 160 -9.83 8.39 -15.77
C CYS A 160 -11.16 7.72 -16.13
N MET A 161 -11.18 6.40 -16.28
CA MET A 161 -12.39 5.63 -16.54
C MET A 161 -13.43 5.80 -15.43
N VAL A 162 -13.06 5.62 -14.16
CA VAL A 162 -14.03 5.75 -13.05
C VAL A 162 -14.49 7.19 -12.89
N ARG A 163 -13.62 8.20 -13.14
CA ARG A 163 -14.04 9.62 -13.16
C ARG A 163 -15.05 9.90 -14.26
N PHE A 164 -14.81 9.38 -15.46
CA PHE A 164 -15.73 9.51 -16.59
C PHE A 164 -17.08 8.86 -16.28
N LEU A 165 -17.09 7.61 -15.79
CA LEU A 165 -18.32 6.93 -15.38
C LEU A 165 -19.02 7.61 -14.20
N SER A 166 -18.28 8.32 -13.33
CA SER A 166 -18.86 9.07 -12.22
C SER A 166 -19.66 10.29 -12.67
N LEU A 167 -19.51 10.75 -13.93
CA LEU A 167 -20.32 11.82 -14.50
C LEU A 167 -21.80 11.43 -14.58
N CYS A 168 -22.11 10.14 -14.77
CA CYS A 168 -23.46 9.60 -14.75
C CYS A 168 -24.05 9.45 -13.34
N GLY A 169 -23.34 9.89 -12.30
CA GLY A 169 -23.76 9.77 -10.90
C GLY A 169 -22.86 8.84 -10.10
N ARG A 170 -22.10 9.43 -9.17
CA ARG A 170 -21.16 8.69 -8.31
C ARG A 170 -21.84 7.65 -7.43
N GLU A 171 -23.04 7.96 -6.92
CA GLU A 171 -23.79 7.04 -6.06
C GLU A 171 -24.23 5.79 -6.82
N TRP A 172 -24.84 5.99 -8.00
CA TRP A 172 -25.20 4.89 -8.89
C TRP A 172 -24.00 4.02 -9.26
N LEU A 173 -22.86 4.63 -9.60
CA LEU A 173 -21.64 3.89 -9.93
C LEU A 173 -21.11 3.08 -8.75
N GLY A 174 -21.12 3.65 -7.54
CA GLY A 174 -20.71 2.96 -6.31
C GLY A 174 -21.58 1.73 -6.04
N LYS A 175 -22.91 1.89 -6.09
CA LYS A 175 -23.90 0.81 -5.95
C LYS A 175 -23.72 -0.27 -7.01
N ARG A 176 -23.52 0.11 -8.27
CA ARG A 176 -23.28 -0.81 -9.38
C ARG A 176 -22.01 -1.64 -9.16
N ILE A 177 -20.89 -0.98 -8.86
CA ILE A 177 -19.62 -1.66 -8.60
C ILE A 177 -19.78 -2.61 -7.40
N PHE A 178 -20.41 -2.17 -6.31
CA PHE A 178 -20.66 -3.00 -5.15
C PHE A 178 -21.46 -4.26 -5.49
N ARG A 179 -22.57 -4.09 -6.23
CA ARG A 179 -23.43 -5.20 -6.69
C ARG A 179 -22.67 -6.19 -7.57
N ASP A 180 -21.90 -5.70 -8.53
CA ASP A 180 -21.11 -6.53 -9.45
C ASP A 180 -19.99 -7.31 -8.73
N LEU A 181 -19.48 -6.77 -7.61
CA LEU A 181 -18.43 -7.40 -6.81
C LEU A 181 -18.98 -8.34 -5.72
N ILE A 182 -20.19 -8.10 -5.20
CA ILE A 182 -20.80 -8.97 -4.18
C ILE A 182 -21.41 -10.24 -4.80
N HIS A 183 -22.03 -10.12 -5.98
CA HIS A 183 -22.59 -11.25 -6.74
C HIS A 183 -21.53 -12.00 -7.57
N GLN A 184 -20.28 -12.00 -7.13
CA GLN A 184 -19.21 -12.74 -7.79
C GLN A 184 -19.44 -14.25 -7.60
N PRO A 185 -19.49 -15.05 -8.69
CA PRO A 185 -19.61 -16.49 -8.54
C PRO A 185 -18.32 -17.06 -7.94
N GLN A 186 -18.47 -17.87 -6.90
CA GLN A 186 -17.35 -18.46 -6.14
C GLN A 186 -17.35 -19.99 -6.14
N GLU A 187 -18.23 -20.61 -6.93
CA GLU A 187 -18.29 -22.06 -7.14
C GLU A 187 -16.94 -22.53 -7.71
N ASN A 188 -16.29 -23.47 -7.04
CA ASN A 188 -14.98 -24.03 -7.43
C ASN A 188 -13.81 -23.04 -7.40
N ALA A 189 -13.87 -21.98 -6.58
CA ALA A 189 -12.73 -21.08 -6.38
C ALA A 189 -11.51 -21.86 -5.88
N LYS A 190 -10.38 -21.79 -6.60
CA LYS A 190 -9.11 -22.41 -6.18
C LYS A 190 -8.32 -21.51 -5.21
N THR A 191 -8.47 -20.21 -5.36
CA THR A 191 -7.72 -19.19 -4.63
C THR A 191 -8.64 -18.04 -4.29
N TYR A 192 -8.62 -17.63 -3.03
CA TYR A 192 -9.22 -16.38 -2.56
C TYR A 192 -8.16 -15.29 -2.45
N VAL A 193 -8.58 -14.04 -2.65
CA VAL A 193 -7.77 -12.85 -2.50
C VAL A 193 -8.46 -11.86 -1.58
N VAL A 194 -7.75 -11.44 -0.54
CA VAL A 194 -8.17 -10.32 0.31
C VAL A 194 -7.39 -9.09 -0.09
N ARG A 195 -8.12 -8.05 -0.49
CA ARG A 195 -7.55 -6.80 -0.99
C ARG A 195 -7.66 -5.71 0.07
N PHE A 196 -6.60 -5.51 0.84
CA PHE A 196 -6.57 -4.52 1.90
C PHE A 196 -5.55 -3.42 1.59
N LEU A 197 -6.03 -2.18 1.51
CA LEU A 197 -5.23 -1.01 1.13
C LEU A 197 -4.48 -1.24 -0.20
N ASN A 198 -3.15 -1.32 -0.16
CA ASN A 198 -2.28 -1.54 -1.33
C ASN A 198 -1.74 -2.99 -1.41
N ASN A 199 -2.17 -3.87 -0.51
CA ASN A 199 -1.68 -5.25 -0.42
C ASN A 199 -2.77 -6.22 -0.88
N ASN A 200 -2.37 -7.25 -1.61
CA ASN A 200 -3.22 -8.37 -2.00
C ASN A 200 -2.66 -9.63 -1.36
N PHE A 201 -3.48 -10.29 -0.54
CA PHE A 201 -3.13 -11.57 0.09
C PHE A 201 -3.85 -12.69 -0.62
N TYR A 202 -3.12 -13.63 -1.20
CA TYR A 202 -3.65 -14.75 -1.96
C TYR A 202 -3.60 -16.01 -1.11
N TYR A 203 -4.75 -16.62 -0.89
CA TYR A 203 -4.93 -17.81 -0.05
C TYR A 203 -5.53 -18.95 -0.88
N PRO A 204 -4.96 -20.16 -0.83
CA PRO A 204 -5.62 -21.35 -1.35
C PRO A 204 -7.00 -21.54 -0.70
N ALA A 205 -8.01 -21.92 -1.48
CA ALA A 205 -9.38 -22.08 -1.00
C ALA A 205 -9.51 -23.15 0.09
N SER A 206 -8.67 -24.20 0.04
CA SER A 206 -8.63 -25.26 1.04
C SER A 206 -8.34 -24.81 2.46
N ILE A 207 -7.76 -23.60 2.64
CA ILE A 207 -7.57 -23.01 3.96
C ILE A 207 -8.91 -22.69 4.65
N PHE A 208 -9.95 -22.37 3.86
CA PHE A 208 -11.26 -21.91 4.33
C PHE A 208 -12.38 -22.96 4.19
N GLU A 209 -12.05 -24.20 3.83
CA GLU A 209 -13.04 -25.29 3.70
C GLU A 209 -13.55 -25.74 5.06
N THR A 210 -12.63 -25.91 6.02
CA THR A 210 -12.94 -26.36 7.38
C THR A 210 -12.70 -25.22 8.37
N PRO A 211 -13.75 -24.64 8.99
CA PRO A 211 -13.56 -23.68 10.06
C PRO A 211 -13.08 -24.39 11.33
N GLN A 212 -12.24 -23.72 12.10
CA GLN A 212 -11.79 -24.14 13.42
C GLN A 212 -12.16 -23.06 14.43
N GLU A 213 -12.53 -23.45 15.66
CA GLU A 213 -12.74 -22.50 16.75
C GLU A 213 -11.44 -22.26 17.53
N VAL A 214 -11.20 -21.00 17.88
CA VAL A 214 -10.12 -20.59 18.77
C VAL A 214 -10.65 -19.64 19.84
N GLU A 215 -10.00 -19.65 20.99
CA GLU A 215 -10.31 -18.73 22.08
C GLU A 215 -9.56 -17.41 21.90
N LEU A 216 -10.26 -16.29 22.07
CA LEU A 216 -9.70 -14.95 22.10
C LEU A 216 -10.41 -14.16 23.19
N GLU A 217 -9.67 -13.77 24.23
CA GLU A 217 -10.20 -13.01 25.38
C GLU A 217 -11.43 -13.68 26.05
N GLY A 218 -11.43 -15.01 26.15
CA GLY A 218 -12.48 -15.80 26.79
C GLY A 218 -13.68 -16.17 25.90
N GLU A 219 -13.69 -15.72 24.65
CA GLU A 219 -14.76 -16.00 23.68
C GLU A 219 -14.25 -16.88 22.53
N ARG A 220 -15.12 -17.70 21.94
CA ARG A 220 -14.76 -18.62 20.85
C ARG A 220 -15.17 -18.09 19.49
N PHE A 221 -14.20 -17.91 18.60
CA PHE A 221 -14.42 -17.40 17.24
C PHE A 221 -13.89 -18.36 16.18
N PHE A 222 -14.43 -18.25 14.97
CA PHE A 222 -13.98 -19.06 13.84
C PHE A 222 -12.70 -18.50 13.20
N VAL A 223 -11.76 -19.40 12.93
CA VAL A 223 -10.56 -19.19 12.12
C VAL A 223 -10.50 -20.23 11.00
N PRO A 224 -9.70 -20.00 9.95
CA PRO A 224 -9.52 -20.99 8.90
C PRO A 224 -8.78 -22.23 9.44
N GLY A 225 -9.16 -23.43 8.99
CA GLY A 225 -8.67 -24.70 9.54
C GLY A 225 -7.16 -24.87 9.44
N ASN A 226 -6.55 -24.43 8.33
CA ASN A 226 -5.08 -24.38 8.24
C ASN A 226 -4.53 -23.02 8.70
N THR A 227 -4.62 -22.80 10.01
CA THR A 227 -4.21 -21.55 10.67
C THR A 227 -2.72 -21.24 10.48
N ASP A 228 -1.83 -22.24 10.50
CA ASP A 228 -0.40 -22.02 10.29
C ASP A 228 -0.12 -21.47 8.88
N LYS A 229 -0.64 -22.12 7.83
CA LYS A 229 -0.49 -21.64 6.45
C LYS A 229 -1.14 -20.28 6.23
N TYR A 230 -2.29 -20.04 6.87
CA TYR A 230 -2.99 -18.75 6.84
C TYR A 230 -2.10 -17.62 7.39
N LEU A 231 -1.49 -17.82 8.56
CA LEU A 231 -0.59 -16.84 9.16
C LEU A 231 0.75 -16.70 8.42
N GLN A 232 1.29 -17.79 7.87
CA GLN A 232 2.49 -17.74 7.04
C GLN A 232 2.31 -16.90 5.78
N ILE A 233 1.14 -16.94 5.14
CA ILE A 233 0.83 -16.08 3.98
C ILE A 233 0.75 -14.60 4.38
N ALA A 234 0.14 -14.31 5.54
CA ALA A 234 -0.05 -12.94 6.00
C ALA A 234 1.24 -12.28 6.53
N TYR A 235 2.10 -13.05 7.21
CA TYR A 235 3.24 -12.52 7.99
C TYR A 235 4.59 -13.20 7.72
N GLY A 236 4.63 -14.24 6.89
CA GLY A 236 5.83 -15.02 6.57
C GLY A 236 6.08 -16.20 7.52
N LYS A 237 7.04 -17.05 7.16
CA LYS A 237 7.35 -18.31 7.88
C LYS A 237 7.68 -18.12 9.37
N LYS A 238 8.26 -16.97 9.75
CA LYS A 238 8.64 -16.65 11.13
C LYS A 238 7.59 -15.78 11.85
N TYR A 239 6.31 -15.91 11.51
CA TYR A 239 5.25 -15.06 12.07
C TYR A 239 5.18 -15.11 13.60
N LYS A 240 5.52 -16.25 14.22
CA LYS A 240 5.57 -16.42 15.69
C LYS A 240 6.56 -15.47 16.36
N ASN A 241 7.65 -15.11 15.67
CA ASN A 241 8.70 -14.20 16.16
C ASN A 241 8.40 -12.73 15.89
N LYS A 242 7.26 -12.41 15.26
CA LYS A 242 6.91 -11.03 14.93
C LYS A 242 6.85 -10.20 16.22
N ALA A 243 7.45 -9.02 16.24
CA ALA A 243 7.35 -8.14 17.40
C ALA A 243 5.88 -7.85 17.77
N PRO A 244 5.57 -7.58 19.06
CA PRO A 244 4.25 -7.12 19.45
C PRO A 244 3.89 -5.81 18.75
N GLU A 245 2.59 -5.47 18.72
CA GLU A 245 2.14 -4.21 18.16
C GLU A 245 2.77 -3.03 18.87
N ASN A 246 3.42 -2.15 18.10
CA ASN A 246 3.81 -0.82 18.57
C ASN A 246 2.87 0.22 17.97
N TYR A 247 1.58 0.13 18.31
CA TYR A 247 0.62 1.14 17.89
C TYR A 247 0.75 2.38 18.75
N ARG A 248 0.93 3.53 18.09
CA ARG A 248 0.82 4.86 18.68
C ARG A 248 -0.23 5.62 17.90
N GLN A 249 -1.25 6.09 18.60
CA GLN A 249 -2.32 6.87 17.97
C GLN A 249 -1.70 8.12 17.31
N PRO A 250 -1.85 8.30 15.98
CA PRO A 250 -1.36 9.49 15.34
C PRO A 250 -2.12 10.72 15.86
N PRO A 251 -1.49 11.91 15.93
CA PRO A 251 -2.14 13.13 16.42
C PRO A 251 -3.32 13.60 15.54
N THR A 252 -3.53 12.94 14.40
CA THR A 252 -4.61 13.23 13.46
C THR A 252 -5.81 12.30 13.61
N VAL A 253 -5.76 11.41 14.59
CA VAL A 253 -6.81 10.43 14.89
C VAL A 253 -7.39 10.78 16.25
N MET A 254 -8.71 10.83 16.32
CA MET A 254 -9.50 10.94 17.54
C MET A 254 -10.19 9.60 17.73
N CYS A 255 -9.98 8.97 18.87
CA CYS A 255 -10.58 7.69 19.23
C CYS A 255 -11.14 7.81 20.64
N SER A 256 -12.39 7.41 20.84
CA SER A 256 -13.05 7.39 22.15
C SER A 256 -14.18 6.39 22.15
N ALA A 257 -14.26 5.55 23.18
CA ALA A 257 -15.40 4.66 23.41
C ALA A 257 -16.61 5.37 24.05
N LEU A 258 -16.53 6.67 24.35
CA LEU A 258 -17.52 7.41 25.14
C LEU A 258 -18.24 8.53 24.38
N ILE A 259 -17.75 8.87 23.19
CA ILE A 259 -18.29 9.97 22.39
C ILE A 259 -19.04 9.37 21.20
N PRO A 260 -20.36 9.56 21.09
CA PRO A 260 -21.12 9.14 19.92
C PRO A 260 -20.61 9.81 18.64
N CYS A 261 -20.44 9.04 17.57
CA CYS A 261 -19.91 9.58 16.32
C CYS A 261 -20.86 10.60 15.69
N GLU A 262 -22.16 10.45 15.87
CA GLU A 262 -23.15 11.39 15.33
C GLU A 262 -23.07 12.75 16.03
N GLU A 263 -22.88 12.76 17.35
CA GLU A 263 -22.69 13.98 18.13
C GLU A 263 -21.44 14.74 17.69
N PHE A 264 -20.31 14.03 17.56
CA PHE A 264 -19.08 14.61 17.05
C PHE A 264 -19.26 15.21 15.65
N MET A 265 -20.02 14.54 14.79
CA MET A 265 -20.27 15.00 13.42
C MET A 265 -21.18 16.24 13.33
N LYS A 266 -21.90 16.62 14.40
CA LYS A 266 -22.63 17.91 14.45
C LYS A 266 -21.68 19.11 14.29
N GLN A 267 -20.41 18.99 14.67
CA GLN A 267 -19.35 20.00 14.49
C GLN A 267 -18.82 20.08 13.04
N SER A 268 -19.58 19.59 12.06
CA SER A 268 -19.16 19.39 10.66
C SER A 268 -18.51 20.59 9.97
N LYS A 269 -18.95 21.82 10.28
CA LYS A 269 -18.41 23.06 9.69
C LYS A 269 -16.93 23.26 10.05
N GLU A 270 -16.58 23.09 11.32
CA GLU A 270 -15.20 23.25 11.79
C GLU A 270 -14.31 22.13 11.27
N LEU A 271 -14.81 20.88 11.30
CA LEU A 271 -14.13 19.72 10.74
C LEU A 271 -13.83 19.92 9.25
N LYS A 272 -14.77 20.47 8.48
CA LYS A 272 -14.57 20.82 7.06
C LYS A 272 -13.44 21.82 6.88
N ARG A 273 -13.42 22.89 7.68
CA ARG A 273 -12.38 23.94 7.66
C ARG A 273 -11.00 23.38 7.97
N LEU A 274 -10.91 22.53 8.99
CA LEU A 274 -9.66 21.86 9.39
C LEU A 274 -9.17 20.90 8.29
N ALA A 275 -10.05 20.07 7.74
CA ALA A 275 -9.72 19.14 6.66
C ALA A 275 -9.25 19.88 5.39
N ALA A 276 -9.92 20.99 5.02
CA ALA A 276 -9.54 21.82 3.88
C ALA A 276 -8.17 22.48 4.08
N SER A 277 -7.94 23.10 5.25
CA SER A 277 -6.66 23.71 5.63
C SER A 277 -5.52 22.69 5.57
N ARG A 278 -5.75 21.50 6.10
CA ARG A 278 -4.77 20.41 6.08
C ARG A 278 -4.49 19.91 4.65
N LYS A 279 -5.52 19.79 3.80
CA LYS A 279 -5.36 19.43 2.38
C LYS A 279 -4.53 20.48 1.63
N LYS A 280 -4.74 21.77 1.91
CA LYS A 280 -3.93 22.88 1.37
C LYS A 280 -2.47 22.77 1.82
N ARG A 281 -2.21 22.61 3.12
CA ARG A 281 -0.85 22.41 3.67
C ARG A 281 -0.16 21.17 3.09
N ALA A 282 -0.88 20.06 2.94
CA ALA A 282 -0.34 18.85 2.34
C ALA A 282 -0.04 19.00 0.83
N LYS A 283 -0.78 19.86 0.10
CA LYS A 283 -0.44 20.22 -1.28
C LYS A 283 0.81 21.09 -1.32
N HIS A 284 0.90 22.11 -0.46
CA HIS A 284 2.05 23.00 -0.35
C HIS A 284 3.33 22.23 0.00
N ARG A 285 3.29 21.41 1.05
CA ARG A 285 4.43 20.56 1.45
C ARG A 285 4.90 19.66 0.30
N ARG A 286 3.97 19.10 -0.50
CA ARG A 286 4.34 18.28 -1.65
C ARG A 286 5.02 19.08 -2.76
N PHE A 287 4.57 20.31 -2.98
CA PHE A 287 5.20 21.23 -3.92
C PHE A 287 6.62 21.61 -3.45
N GLU A 288 6.77 21.99 -2.18
CA GLU A 288 8.08 22.29 -1.57
C GLU A 288 9.03 21.10 -1.59
N MET A 289 8.54 19.88 -1.27
CA MET A 289 9.37 18.67 -1.34
C MET A 289 9.87 18.42 -2.76
N GLY A 290 9.07 18.70 -3.80
CA GLY A 290 9.51 18.59 -5.19
C GLY A 290 10.66 19.56 -5.50
N TYR A 291 10.56 20.80 -5.02
CA TYR A 291 11.65 21.77 -5.18
C TYR A 291 12.90 21.38 -4.39
N LYS A 292 12.73 20.83 -3.18
CA LYS A 292 13.85 20.31 -2.38
C LYS A 292 14.52 19.10 -3.04
N GLU A 293 13.74 18.17 -3.60
CA GLU A 293 14.26 17.03 -4.36
C GLU A 293 15.06 17.51 -5.58
N TYR A 294 14.53 18.47 -6.34
CA TYR A 294 15.23 19.09 -7.46
C TYR A 294 16.51 19.81 -7.02
N PHE A 295 16.42 20.65 -5.98
CA PHE A 295 17.58 21.34 -5.41
C PHE A 295 18.67 20.36 -4.97
N ASN A 296 18.29 19.28 -4.29
CA ASN A 296 19.24 18.24 -3.87
C ASN A 296 19.91 17.58 -5.08
N GLN A 297 19.17 17.30 -6.16
CA GLN A 297 19.74 16.77 -7.41
C GLN A 297 20.75 17.74 -8.02
N CYS A 298 20.42 19.03 -8.10
CA CYS A 298 21.33 20.07 -8.59
C CYS A 298 22.58 20.18 -7.70
N TRP A 299 22.42 20.11 -6.38
CA TRP A 299 23.52 20.18 -5.42
C TRP A 299 24.43 18.97 -5.48
N ASP A 300 23.86 17.76 -5.64
CA ASP A 300 24.62 16.54 -5.82
C ASP A 300 25.40 16.55 -7.15
N TYR A 301 24.80 17.11 -8.22
CA TYR A 301 25.50 17.34 -9.48
C TYR A 301 26.63 18.38 -9.34
N ALA A 302 26.41 19.49 -8.62
CA ALA A 302 27.47 20.48 -8.36
C ALA A 302 28.66 19.86 -7.60
N LYS A 303 28.39 19.04 -6.57
CA LYS A 303 29.44 18.26 -5.87
C LYS A 303 30.15 17.28 -6.81
N PHE A 304 29.40 16.65 -7.71
CA PHE A 304 29.95 15.75 -8.72
C PHE A 304 30.89 16.51 -9.66
N CYS A 305 30.53 17.69 -10.15
CA CYS A 305 31.41 18.55 -10.95
C CYS A 305 32.71 18.92 -10.22
N GLY A 306 32.64 19.23 -8.93
CA GLY A 306 33.85 19.47 -8.11
C GLY A 306 34.77 18.24 -8.05
N LYS A 307 34.20 17.04 -7.91
CA LYS A 307 34.96 15.77 -7.98
C LYS A 307 35.51 15.51 -9.37
N LYS A 308 34.75 15.79 -10.43
CA LYS A 308 35.15 15.69 -11.85
C LYS A 308 36.39 16.56 -12.09
N TYR A 309 36.35 17.83 -11.66
CA TYR A 309 37.46 18.77 -11.77
C TYR A 309 38.72 18.29 -11.02
N THR A 310 38.56 17.83 -9.77
CA THR A 310 39.67 17.33 -8.96
C THR A 310 40.34 16.10 -9.61
N CYS A 311 39.52 15.19 -10.13
CA CYS A 311 39.99 14.02 -10.86
C CYS A 311 40.74 14.45 -12.14
N ALA A 312 40.15 15.33 -12.95
CA ALA A 312 40.77 15.82 -14.19
C ALA A 312 42.15 16.45 -13.91
N ARG A 313 42.24 17.29 -12.88
CA ARG A 313 43.51 17.91 -12.46
C ARG A 313 44.57 16.87 -12.09
N ALA A 314 44.19 15.82 -11.36
CA ALA A 314 45.10 14.74 -10.99
C ALA A 314 45.60 13.94 -12.20
N TYR A 315 44.76 13.75 -13.23
CA TYR A 315 45.17 13.04 -14.46
C TYR A 315 46.04 13.91 -15.37
N ARG A 316 45.79 15.22 -15.47
CA ARG A 316 46.68 16.14 -16.20
C ARG A 316 48.11 16.10 -15.68
N GLN A 317 48.28 15.97 -14.36
CA GLN A 317 49.60 15.82 -13.73
C GLN A 317 50.27 14.47 -14.00
N LYS A 318 49.52 13.47 -14.48
CA LYS A 318 49.99 12.11 -14.78
C LYS A 318 50.16 11.85 -16.28
N GLY A 319 49.99 12.87 -17.15
CA GLY A 319 50.02 12.69 -18.60
C GLY A 319 51.28 11.98 -19.11
N ASP A 320 52.46 12.45 -18.71
CA ASP A 320 53.74 11.84 -19.10
C ASP A 320 53.90 10.41 -18.61
N TYR A 321 53.45 10.13 -17.38
CA TYR A 321 53.48 8.80 -16.79
C TYR A 321 52.59 7.82 -17.57
N ILE A 322 51.35 8.22 -17.85
CA ILE A 322 50.39 7.42 -18.63
C ILE A 322 50.92 7.17 -20.05
N ARG A 323 51.51 8.20 -20.68
CA ARG A 323 52.13 8.07 -22.00
C ARG A 323 53.26 7.04 -22.00
N ASN A 324 54.11 7.06 -20.98
CA ASN A 324 55.21 6.12 -20.84
C ASN A 324 54.71 4.68 -20.65
N LEU A 325 53.74 4.47 -19.74
CA LEU A 325 53.13 3.15 -19.52
C LEU A 325 52.51 2.57 -20.80
N TYR A 326 51.80 3.41 -21.57
CA TYR A 326 51.20 2.99 -22.83
C TYR A 326 52.25 2.64 -23.89
N LYS A 327 53.32 3.44 -24.03
CA LYS A 327 54.44 3.14 -24.95
C LYS A 327 55.13 1.82 -24.63
N ASN A 328 55.29 1.49 -23.35
CA ASN A 328 55.92 0.24 -22.90
C ASN A 328 54.95 -0.95 -22.83
N ALA A 329 53.69 -0.78 -23.27
CA ALA A 329 52.64 -1.80 -23.21
C ALA A 329 52.39 -2.38 -21.79
N ASP A 330 52.61 -1.59 -20.73
CA ASP A 330 52.33 -2.01 -19.35
C ASP A 330 50.83 -1.82 -19.02
N TYR A 331 50.02 -2.71 -19.57
CA TYR A 331 48.56 -2.66 -19.41
C TYR A 331 48.10 -2.98 -17.99
N MET A 332 48.90 -3.68 -17.20
CA MET A 332 48.58 -4.01 -15.81
C MET A 332 48.66 -2.75 -14.93
N GLU A 333 49.68 -1.93 -15.12
CA GLU A 333 49.80 -0.67 -14.38
C GLU A 333 48.86 0.42 -14.93
N LEU A 334 48.55 0.40 -16.23
CA LEU A 334 47.50 1.24 -16.82
C LEU A 334 46.12 0.94 -16.23
N GLU A 335 45.78 -0.33 -15.99
CA GLU A 335 44.52 -0.72 -15.35
C GLU A 335 44.38 -0.06 -13.96
N LYS A 336 45.44 -0.15 -13.13
CA LYS A 336 45.45 0.49 -11.81
C LYS A 336 45.35 2.00 -11.93
N THR A 337 46.12 2.57 -12.86
CA THR A 337 46.16 4.01 -13.09
C THR A 337 44.82 4.55 -13.56
N PHE A 338 44.13 3.87 -14.46
CA PHE A 338 42.83 4.29 -15.01
C PHE A 338 41.62 3.88 -14.16
N SER A 339 41.77 3.09 -13.10
CA SER A 339 40.64 2.67 -12.24
C SER A 339 39.78 3.85 -11.76
N ALA A 340 40.41 4.94 -11.30
CA ALA A 340 39.68 6.14 -10.89
C ALA A 340 39.07 6.91 -12.08
N TYR A 341 39.72 6.87 -13.25
CA TYR A 341 39.22 7.45 -14.50
C TYR A 341 37.96 6.72 -14.96
N THR A 342 37.99 5.39 -14.98
CA THR A 342 36.86 4.53 -15.32
C THR A 342 35.70 4.71 -14.34
N SER A 343 35.99 4.84 -13.04
CA SER A 343 34.97 5.15 -12.03
C SER A 343 34.30 6.52 -12.29
N MET A 344 35.08 7.53 -12.67
CA MET A 344 34.56 8.85 -13.00
C MET A 344 33.76 8.84 -14.32
N MET A 345 34.28 8.19 -15.36
CA MET A 345 33.60 8.01 -16.65
C MET A 345 32.23 7.33 -16.47
N ASN A 346 32.17 6.24 -15.68
CA ASN A 346 30.91 5.56 -15.37
C ASN A 346 29.91 6.46 -14.64
N LYS A 347 30.37 7.41 -13.83
CA LYS A 347 29.49 8.38 -13.18
C LYS A 347 29.03 9.46 -14.15
N CYS A 348 29.91 9.98 -15.02
CA CYS A 348 29.54 10.94 -16.07
C CYS A 348 28.49 10.36 -17.02
N LEU A 349 28.63 9.10 -17.43
CA LEU A 349 27.66 8.44 -18.31
C LEU A 349 26.26 8.30 -17.70
N LYS A 350 26.11 8.37 -16.36
CA LYS A 350 24.78 8.42 -15.72
C LYS A 350 24.07 9.76 -15.91
N TYR A 351 24.82 10.79 -16.26
CA TYR A 351 24.35 12.13 -16.60
C TYR A 351 24.39 12.39 -18.11
N ASP A 352 24.57 11.34 -18.93
CA ASP A 352 24.70 11.46 -20.39
C ASP A 352 25.88 12.39 -20.81
N GLU A 353 26.97 12.38 -20.04
CA GLU A 353 28.19 13.14 -20.30
C GLU A 353 29.43 12.23 -20.37
N ILE A 354 30.52 12.75 -20.95
CA ILE A 354 31.85 12.13 -20.85
C ILE A 354 32.71 12.76 -19.75
N PHE A 355 33.66 11.96 -19.27
CA PHE A 355 34.79 12.44 -18.49
C PHE A 355 36.00 12.65 -19.40
N GLU A 356 36.29 13.90 -19.70
CA GLU A 356 37.51 14.32 -20.39
C GLU A 356 38.41 15.08 -19.41
N ALA A 357 39.51 14.47 -19.00
CA ALA A 357 40.53 15.17 -18.22
C ALA A 357 41.38 16.07 -19.13
N ASP A 358 41.79 15.51 -20.26
CA ASP A 358 42.60 16.10 -21.31
C ASP A 358 42.36 15.29 -22.60
N PRO A 359 42.35 15.91 -23.80
CA PRO A 359 42.10 15.20 -25.06
C PRO A 359 43.07 14.05 -25.33
N GLU A 360 44.36 14.21 -25.00
CA GLU A 360 45.37 13.17 -25.21
C GLU A 360 45.15 11.99 -24.25
N ILE A 361 44.82 12.28 -23.00
CA ILE A 361 44.54 11.24 -21.99
C ILE A 361 43.27 10.47 -22.35
N LEU A 362 42.24 11.14 -22.87
CA LEU A 362 41.01 10.48 -23.33
C LEU A 362 41.28 9.55 -24.50
N ASP A 363 42.08 9.98 -25.48
CA ASP A 363 42.48 9.15 -26.63
C ASP A 363 43.29 7.91 -26.17
N LEU A 364 44.28 8.10 -25.29
CA LEU A 364 45.06 7.01 -24.70
C LEU A 364 44.16 6.05 -23.91
N TYR A 365 43.17 6.58 -23.19
CA TYR A 365 42.19 5.77 -22.47
C TYR A 365 41.31 4.94 -23.41
N MET A 366 40.82 5.53 -24.51
CA MET A 366 40.03 4.80 -25.51
C MET A 366 40.84 3.68 -26.19
N LYS A 367 42.10 3.96 -26.54
CA LYS A 367 43.02 2.96 -27.09
C LYS A 367 43.33 1.84 -26.09
N TYR A 368 43.49 2.18 -24.81
CA TYR A 368 43.62 1.18 -23.74
C TYR A 368 42.37 0.29 -23.63
N LEU A 369 41.16 0.85 -23.67
CA LEU A 369 39.91 0.06 -23.62
C LEU A 369 39.79 -0.90 -24.82
N GLU A 370 40.19 -0.45 -26.01
CA GLU A 370 40.22 -1.27 -27.22
C GLU A 370 41.22 -2.44 -27.06
N LYS A 371 42.46 -2.15 -26.64
CA LYS A 371 43.51 -3.16 -26.48
C LYS A 371 43.23 -4.18 -25.38
N THR A 372 42.49 -3.78 -24.33
CA THR A 372 42.11 -4.66 -23.22
C THR A 372 40.77 -5.39 -23.45
N GLY A 373 40.16 -5.28 -24.63
CA GLY A 373 38.92 -5.99 -24.97
C GLY A 373 37.67 -5.44 -24.29
N ARG A 374 37.69 -4.22 -23.75
CA ARG A 374 36.55 -3.56 -23.10
C ARG A 374 35.62 -2.87 -24.11
N ILE A 375 35.34 -3.56 -25.22
CA ILE A 375 34.67 -3.01 -26.40
C ILE A 375 33.27 -2.47 -26.09
N SER A 376 32.49 -3.20 -25.29
CA SER A 376 31.14 -2.78 -24.89
C SER A 376 31.11 -1.50 -24.04
N PHE A 377 32.20 -1.20 -23.33
CA PHE A 377 32.34 0.04 -22.58
C PHE A 377 32.87 1.17 -23.47
N LEU A 378 33.82 0.86 -24.36
CA LEU A 378 34.33 1.80 -25.36
C LEU A 378 33.21 2.35 -26.26
N GLU A 379 32.31 1.50 -26.76
CA GLU A 379 31.16 1.91 -27.56
C GLU A 379 30.24 2.88 -26.82
N LYS A 380 30.04 2.68 -25.50
CA LYS A 380 29.28 3.60 -24.66
C LYS A 380 29.95 4.96 -24.56
N VAL A 381 31.28 4.99 -24.45
CA VAL A 381 32.04 6.25 -24.39
C VAL A 381 32.00 6.97 -25.74
N LYS A 382 32.25 6.25 -26.85
CA LYS A 382 32.25 6.79 -28.22
C LYS A 382 30.92 7.42 -28.64
N LYS A 383 29.81 7.05 -28.00
CA LYS A 383 28.50 7.66 -28.28
C LYS A 383 28.43 9.15 -27.90
N TYR A 384 29.31 9.61 -27.00
CA TYR A 384 29.28 10.95 -26.42
C TYR A 384 30.60 11.72 -26.64
N VAL A 385 31.52 11.16 -27.43
CA VAL A 385 32.73 11.80 -27.98
C VAL A 385 32.41 12.18 -29.41
#